data_AF-A0A920CHF6-F1
#
_entry.id   AF-A0A920CHF6-F1
#
_cell.length_a   1.000
_cell.length_b   1.000
_cell.length_c   1.000
_cell.angle_alpha   90.00
_cell.angle_beta   90.00
_cell.angle_gamma   90.00
#
_symmetry.space_group_name_H-M   'P 1'
#
loop_
_entity.id
_entity.type
_entity.pdbx_description
1 polymer ?
#
loop_
_entity_poly.entity_id
_entity_poly.type
_entity_poly.pdbx_seq_one_letter_code
_entity_poly.pdbx_strand_id
1 'polypeptide(L)'
;MKYKNADTVLPEVLLREIQKYIQGTTIYIPNTDGVRKKWGENSGSRELLIRRNREISAKFSAGQSIDQLADTFCLSHDSIKRIVYTKKR
;
A
#
# COMPACT_ATOMS: atom_id res chain seq x y z
N MET A 1 3.26 9.09 -8.20
CA MET A 1 4.45 9.04 -9.07
C MET A 1 4.66 10.45 -9.61
N LYS A 2 5.90 10.97 -9.62
CA LYS A 2 6.16 12.27 -10.26
C LYS A 2 6.18 12.06 -11.77
N TYR A 3 5.59 13.01 -12.51
CA TYR A 3 5.70 13.04 -13.96
C TYR A 3 7.18 13.09 -14.37
N LYS A 4 7.54 12.32 -15.40
CA LYS A 4 8.85 12.38 -16.05
C LYS A 4 8.63 12.52 -17.54
N ASN A 5 9.35 13.45 -18.16
CA ASN A 5 9.31 13.61 -19.60
C ASN A 5 10.03 12.41 -20.26
N ALA A 6 9.38 11.76 -21.22
CA ALA A 6 9.92 10.58 -21.88
C ALA A 6 11.25 10.86 -22.60
N ASP A 7 11.41 12.07 -23.16
CA ASP A 7 12.64 12.54 -23.84
C ASP A 7 13.85 12.56 -22.90
N THR A 8 13.61 12.73 -21.59
CA THR A 8 14.67 12.79 -20.58
C THR A 8 15.04 11.42 -20.01
N VAL A 9 14.27 10.36 -20.30
CA VAL A 9 14.40 9.05 -19.64
C VAL A 9 14.61 7.90 -20.62
N LEU A 10 14.06 8.00 -21.84
CA LEU A 10 14.10 6.93 -22.83
C LEU A 10 15.11 7.24 -23.94
N PRO A 11 15.80 6.24 -24.50
CA PRO A 11 16.65 6.41 -25.67
C PRO A 11 15.83 6.87 -26.89
N GLU A 12 16.44 7.70 -27.74
CA GLU A 12 15.79 8.26 -28.94
C GLU A 12 15.19 7.19 -29.85
N VAL A 13 15.92 6.07 -30.07
CA VAL A 13 15.46 4.96 -30.92
C VAL A 13 14.15 4.37 -30.40
N LEU A 14 14.01 4.22 -29.07
CA LEU A 14 12.80 3.70 -28.45
C LEU A 14 11.65 4.71 -28.52
N LEU A 15 11.93 6.00 -28.35
CA LEU A 15 10.94 7.07 -28.49
C LEU A 15 10.36 7.09 -29.90
N ARG A 16 11.22 7.01 -30.92
CA ARG A 16 10.78 6.93 -32.33
C ARG A 16 9.90 5.72 -32.59
N GLU A 17 10.19 4.57 -31.95
CA GLU A 17 9.36 3.37 -32.10
C GLU A 17 7.98 3.55 -31.44
N ILE A 18 7.93 4.08 -30.21
CA ILE A 18 6.66 4.36 -29.51
C ILE A 18 5.81 5.35 -30.32
N GLN A 19 6.43 6.39 -30.89
CA GLN A 19 5.76 7.41 -31.69
C GLN A 19 5.07 6.87 -32.95
N LYS A 20 5.47 5.69 -33.45
CA LYS A 20 4.73 5.03 -34.56
C LYS A 20 3.34 4.58 -34.15
N TYR A 21 3.14 4.28 -32.87
CA TYR A 21 1.88 3.78 -32.34
C TYR A 21 1.06 4.88 -31.67
N ILE A 22 1.71 5.85 -31.02
CA ILE A 22 1.02 6.84 -30.19
C ILE A 22 1.89 8.09 -29.95
N GLN A 23 1.27 9.28 -30.01
CA GLN A 23 1.97 10.57 -29.88
C GLN A 23 1.14 11.56 -29.07
N GLY A 24 1.80 12.45 -28.32
CA GLY A 24 1.12 13.54 -27.58
C GLY A 24 0.30 13.10 -26.37
N THR A 25 0.37 11.83 -25.96
CA THR A 25 -0.43 11.27 -24.85
C THR A 25 0.44 10.80 -23.69
N THR A 26 -0.13 10.76 -22.49
CA THR A 26 0.51 10.14 -21.32
C THR A 26 0.22 8.64 -21.27
N ILE A 27 1.27 7.82 -21.14
CA ILE A 27 1.19 6.35 -21.09
C ILE A 27 1.72 5.89 -19.73
N TYR A 28 1.02 4.94 -19.12
CA TYR A 28 1.49 4.25 -17.93
C TYR A 28 2.37 3.06 -18.31
N ILE A 29 3.61 3.06 -17.82
CA ILE A 29 4.51 1.90 -17.93
C ILE A 29 4.39 1.12 -16.61
N PRO A 30 3.81 -0.09 -16.61
CA PRO A 30 3.74 -0.90 -15.41
C PRO A 30 5.13 -1.29 -14.93
N ASN A 31 5.31 -1.38 -13.62
CA ASN A 31 6.52 -1.99 -13.05
C ASN A 31 6.64 -3.44 -13.51
N THR A 32 7.87 -3.89 -13.72
CA THR A 32 8.19 -5.29 -13.97
C THR A 32 7.69 -6.17 -12.83
N ASP A 33 7.23 -7.37 -13.18
CA ASP A 33 6.77 -8.36 -12.20
C ASP A 33 7.89 -8.67 -11.21
N GLY A 34 7.57 -8.63 -9.91
CA GLY A 34 8.53 -8.75 -8.81
C GLY A 34 9.02 -7.42 -8.21
N VAL A 35 8.88 -6.28 -8.91
CA VAL A 35 9.24 -4.93 -8.41
C VAL A 35 8.02 -4.18 -7.84
N ARG A 36 6.84 -4.81 -7.86
CA ARG A 36 5.66 -4.28 -7.16
C ARG A 36 5.92 -4.28 -5.65
N LYS A 37 6.43 -3.14 -5.16
CA LYS A 37 6.39 -2.82 -3.75
C LYS A 37 4.95 -2.94 -3.26
N LYS A 38 4.74 -3.75 -2.23
CA LYS A 38 3.40 -3.95 -1.69
C LYS A 38 2.91 -2.61 -1.17
N TRP A 39 1.60 -2.37 -1.27
CA TRP A 39 0.98 -1.14 -0.77
C TRP A 39 1.44 -0.83 0.66
N GLY A 40 1.94 0.40 0.87
CA GLY A 40 2.45 0.89 2.14
C GLY A 40 3.94 0.62 2.46
N GLU A 41 4.71 -0.03 1.58
CA GLU A 41 6.15 -0.27 1.80
C GLU A 41 7.03 0.99 1.68
N ASN A 42 6.71 1.92 0.76
CA ASN A 42 7.50 3.15 0.60
C ASN A 42 7.19 4.24 1.64
N SER A 43 6.01 4.21 2.27
CA SER A 43 5.55 5.25 3.19
C SER A 43 5.65 4.86 4.66
N GLY A 44 6.12 3.64 4.97
CA GLY A 44 6.15 3.09 6.35
C GLY A 44 4.77 2.80 6.95
N SER A 45 3.68 3.17 6.26
CA SER A 45 2.30 3.02 6.73
C SER A 45 1.94 1.55 6.98
N ARG A 46 2.52 0.63 6.20
CA ARG A 46 2.33 -0.82 6.40
C ARG A 46 2.90 -1.28 7.74
N GLU A 47 4.09 -0.81 8.10
CA GLU A 47 4.76 -1.19 9.35
C GLU A 47 4.01 -0.63 10.55
N LEU A 48 3.55 0.63 10.46
CA LEU A 48 2.71 1.26 11.49
C LEU A 48 1.41 0.46 11.73
N LEU A 49 0.73 0.04 10.66
CA LEU A 49 -0.49 -0.77 10.75
C LEU A 49 -0.22 -2.15 11.36
N ILE A 50 0.90 -2.79 11.01
CA ILE A 50 1.31 -4.07 11.60
C ILE A 50 1.56 -3.91 13.10
N ARG A 51 2.30 -2.87 13.50
CA ARG A 51 2.59 -2.58 14.91
C ARG A 51 1.32 -2.33 15.71
N ARG A 52 0.45 -1.45 15.21
CA ARG A 52 -0.86 -1.15 15.82
C ARG A 52 -1.70 -2.41 15.97
N ASN A 53 -1.81 -3.23 14.92
CA ASN A 53 -2.63 -4.44 14.97
C ASN A 53 -2.07 -5.46 15.97
N ARG A 54 -0.75 -5.61 16.09
CA ARG A 54 -0.12 -6.44 17.14
C ARG A 54 -0.46 -5.94 18.54
N GLU A 55 -0.42 -4.63 18.75
CA GLU A 55 -0.78 -4.01 20.03
C GLU A 55 -2.26 -4.25 20.39
N ILE A 56 -3.17 -4.08 19.43
CA ILE A 56 -4.59 -4.38 19.59
C ILE A 56 -4.80 -5.85 19.99
N SER A 57 -4.15 -6.79 19.30
CA SER A 57 -4.25 -8.22 19.64
C SER A 57 -3.71 -8.52 21.04
N ALA A 58 -2.56 -7.93 21.43
CA ALA A 58 -1.98 -8.15 22.75
C ALA A 58 -2.89 -7.61 23.87
N LYS A 59 -3.45 -6.41 23.69
CA LYS A 59 -4.38 -5.80 24.66
C LYS A 59 -5.70 -6.58 24.77
N PHE A 60 -6.20 -7.11 23.65
CA PHE A 60 -7.36 -8.00 23.66
C PHE A 60 -7.08 -9.30 24.42
N SER A 61 -5.93 -9.93 24.19
CA SER A 61 -5.50 -11.12 24.94
C SER A 61 -5.28 -10.84 26.43
N ALA A 62 -5.00 -9.60 26.82
CA ALA A 62 -4.92 -9.16 28.21
C ALA A 62 -6.31 -8.85 28.84
N GLY A 63 -7.41 -9.03 28.10
CA GLY A 63 -8.77 -8.91 28.61
C GLY A 63 -9.48 -7.58 28.29
N GLN A 64 -8.89 -6.69 27.47
CA GLN A 64 -9.62 -5.49 27.04
C GLN A 64 -10.79 -5.85 26.11
N SER A 65 -11.93 -5.19 26.30
CA SER A 65 -13.11 -5.43 25.48
C SER A 65 -12.98 -4.81 24.08
N ILE A 66 -13.80 -5.27 23.14
CA ILE A 66 -13.84 -4.73 21.78
C ILE A 66 -14.21 -3.25 21.81
N ASP A 67 -15.13 -2.83 22.67
CA ASP A 67 -15.52 -1.43 22.85
C ASP A 67 -14.35 -0.55 23.30
N GLN A 68 -13.61 -0.99 24.33
CA GLN A 68 -12.44 -0.25 24.82
C GLN A 68 -11.36 -0.09 23.75
N LEU A 69 -11.15 -1.13 22.94
CA LEU A 69 -10.19 -1.10 21.84
C LEU A 69 -10.67 -0.22 20.68
N ALA A 70 -11.97 -0.25 20.37
CA ALA A 70 -12.58 0.59 19.35
C ALA A 70 -12.37 2.08 19.68
N ASP A 71 -12.61 2.46 20.93
CA ASP A 71 -12.42 3.83 21.40
C ASP A 71 -10.93 4.22 21.43
N THR A 72 -10.09 3.37 22.03
CA THR A 72 -8.65 3.65 22.22
C THR A 72 -7.91 3.84 20.89
N PHE A 73 -8.27 3.07 19.86
CA PHE A 73 -7.62 3.12 18.56
C PHE A 73 -8.41 3.89 17.50
N CYS A 74 -9.57 4.44 17.88
CA CYS A 74 -10.52 5.12 16.99
C CYS A 74 -10.88 4.28 15.76
N LEU A 75 -11.27 3.03 15.99
CA LEU A 75 -11.65 2.06 14.95
C LEU A 75 -13.06 1.56 15.17
N SER A 76 -13.73 1.17 14.08
CA SER A 76 -15.02 0.47 14.20
C SER A 76 -14.87 -0.87 14.91
N HIS A 77 -15.91 -1.32 15.61
CA HIS A 77 -15.94 -2.66 16.21
C HIS A 77 -15.64 -3.77 15.20
N ASP A 78 -16.11 -3.63 13.96
CA ASP A 78 -15.81 -4.59 12.89
C ASP A 78 -14.31 -4.64 12.55
N SER A 79 -13.65 -3.49 12.50
CA SER A 79 -12.20 -3.42 12.30
C SER A 79 -11.44 -4.10 13.44
N ILE A 80 -11.85 -3.85 14.70
CA ILE A 80 -11.26 -4.50 15.87
C ILE A 80 -11.49 -6.01 15.81
N LYS A 81 -12.72 -6.47 15.58
CA LYS A 81 -13.08 -7.89 15.41
C LYS A 81 -12.21 -8.55 14.35
N ARG A 82 -12.07 -7.91 13.19
CA ARG A 82 -11.20 -8.41 12.11
C ARG A 82 -9.75 -8.53 12.59
N ILE A 83 -9.23 -7.55 13.32
CA ILE A 83 -7.83 -7.59 13.82
C ILE A 83 -7.63 -8.70 14.86
N VAL A 84 -8.56 -8.90 15.79
CA VAL A 84 -8.39 -9.86 16.89
C VAL A 84 -8.80 -11.29 16.55
N TYR A 85 -9.73 -11.48 15.59
CA TYR A 85 -10.24 -12.81 15.21
C TYR A 85 -9.69 -13.34 13.89
N THR A 86 -9.09 -12.52 13.02
CA THR A 86 -8.48 -13.02 11.77
C THR A 86 -7.15 -13.71 12.09
N LYS A 87 -7.13 -15.04 12.09
CA LYS A 87 -5.89 -15.82 12.09
C LYS A 87 -5.04 -15.44 10.87
N LYS A 88 -3.76 -15.13 11.08
CA LYS A 88 -2.78 -15.12 9.98
C LYS A 88 -2.73 -16.55 9.41
N ARG A 89 -3.10 -16.70 8.14
CA ARG A 89 -2.72 -17.86 7.32
C ARG A 89 -1.21 -17.88 7.12
#